data_AF-A0AAD7EDW6-F1
#
_entry.id   AF-A0AAD7EDW6-F1
#
_cell.length_a   1.000
_cell.length_b   1.000
_cell.length_c   1.000
_cell.angle_alpha   90.00
_cell.angle_beta   90.00
_cell.angle_gamma   90.00
#
_symmetry.space_group_name_H-M   'P 1'
#
loop_
_entity.id
_entity.type
_entity.pdbx_description
1 polymer ?
#
loop_
_entity_poly.entity_id
_entity_poly.type
_entity_poly.pdbx_seq_one_letter_code
_entity_poly.pdbx_strand_id
1 'polypeptide(L)'
;MVKCLKKYGISFETAQPSTEIQKEMPLWHHPGEDRNKRQENNGKKAKCMRRKHAALTIGDGLELTQRLDNPLHTSQVSCMCDKCNDDRSARGCENPHACAIAAASRIGQILPKWIPKQGETVGPSPTTMPQSQEDDTGLFVPPENITRLAQGLRVMTLRDSEPKERPNPPARRRA
;
A
#
# COMPACT_ATOMS: atom_id res chain seq x y z
N MET A 1 9.28 3.44 -4.10
CA MET A 1 8.28 3.64 -5.17
C MET A 1 7.64 5.03 -5.14
N VAL A 2 6.80 5.36 -4.14
CA VAL A 2 5.95 6.58 -4.16
C VAL A 2 6.73 7.90 -4.25
N LYS A 3 7.91 7.98 -3.61
CA LYS A 3 8.79 9.16 -3.74
C LYS A 3 9.24 9.40 -5.19
N CYS A 4 9.53 8.34 -5.94
CA CYS A 4 9.88 8.44 -7.36
C CYS A 4 8.68 8.89 -8.18
N LEU A 5 7.50 8.34 -7.92
CA LEU A 5 6.26 8.74 -8.59
C LEU A 5 6.00 10.24 -8.45
N LYS A 6 6.05 10.74 -7.21
CA LYS A 6 5.92 12.17 -6.93
C LYS A 6 7.00 13.02 -7.62
N LYS A 7 8.26 12.54 -7.64
CA LYS A 7 9.39 13.23 -8.28
C LYS A 7 9.19 13.40 -9.79
N TYR A 8 8.61 12.41 -10.47
CA TYR A 8 8.38 12.44 -11.91
C TYR A 8 6.95 12.89 -12.31
N GLY A 9 6.13 13.34 -11.35
CA GLY A 9 4.74 13.73 -11.64
C GLY A 9 3.87 12.56 -12.11
N ILE A 10 4.24 11.33 -11.71
CA ILE A 10 3.50 10.12 -12.04
C ILE A 10 2.50 9.88 -10.90
N SER A 11 1.24 9.69 -11.27
CA SER A 11 0.16 9.27 -10.38
C SER A 11 -0.10 7.78 -10.56
N PHE A 12 -0.60 7.12 -9.52
CA PHE A 12 -1.06 5.74 -9.62
C PHE A 12 -2.58 5.74 -9.58
N GLU A 13 -3.20 5.41 -10.71
CA GLU A 13 -4.65 5.43 -10.89
C GLU A 13 -5.13 4.12 -11.52
N THR A 14 -6.15 3.56 -10.90
CA THR A 14 -6.82 2.32 -11.30
C THR A 14 -8.24 2.36 -10.79
N ALA A 15 -9.20 1.85 -11.56
CA ALA A 15 -10.59 1.81 -11.12
C ALA A 15 -10.77 0.76 -10.00
N GLN A 16 -10.27 -0.45 -10.25
CA GLN A 16 -10.35 -1.60 -9.36
C GLN A 16 -8.99 -2.32 -9.35
N PRO A 17 -8.16 -2.12 -8.31
CA PRO A 17 -6.93 -2.88 -8.17
C PRO A 17 -7.24 -4.32 -7.72
N SER A 18 -6.51 -5.30 -8.26
CA SER A 18 -6.60 -6.68 -7.78
C SER A 18 -6.11 -6.81 -6.33
N THR A 19 -6.54 -7.86 -5.63
CA THR A 19 -6.14 -8.13 -4.25
C THR A 19 -4.64 -8.36 -4.10
N GLU A 20 -4.00 -8.95 -5.11
CA GLU A 20 -2.54 -9.14 -5.19
C GLU A 20 -1.83 -7.78 -5.22
N ILE A 21 -2.26 -6.88 -6.11
CA ILE A 21 -1.69 -5.53 -6.19
C ILE A 21 -1.91 -4.78 -4.89
N GLN A 22 -3.12 -4.82 -4.32
CA GLN A 22 -3.41 -4.16 -3.05
C GLN A 22 -2.47 -4.64 -1.95
N LYS A 23 -2.13 -5.93 -1.89
CA LYS A 23 -1.16 -6.47 -0.91
C LYS A 23 0.26 -5.99 -1.17
N GLU A 24 0.70 -5.91 -2.43
CA GLU A 24 2.05 -5.45 -2.81
C GLU A 24 2.26 -3.94 -2.61
N MET A 25 1.18 -3.17 -2.50
CA MET A 25 1.27 -1.73 -2.29
C MET A 25 2.01 -1.39 -1.00
N PRO A 26 2.79 -0.29 -0.97
CA PRO A 26 3.57 0.07 0.19
C PRO A 26 2.68 0.54 1.35
N LEU A 27 2.84 -0.03 2.54
CA LEU A 27 2.11 0.40 3.74
C LEU A 27 2.43 1.84 4.16
N TRP A 28 3.64 2.31 3.81
CA TRP A 28 4.18 3.60 4.19
C TRP A 28 4.19 4.58 3.02
N HIS A 29 3.81 5.84 3.28
CA HIS A 29 3.70 6.86 2.24
C HIS A 29 2.82 6.38 1.07
N HIS A 30 1.74 5.67 1.38
CA HIS A 30 0.82 5.05 0.46
C HIS A 30 0.08 6.13 -0.38
N PRO A 31 -0.13 5.94 -1.70
CA PRO A 31 -0.76 6.95 -2.55
C PRO A 31 -2.21 7.25 -2.17
N GLY A 32 -2.93 6.25 -1.65
CA GLY A 32 -4.29 6.38 -1.12
C GLY A 32 -4.36 6.67 0.38
N GLU A 33 -3.36 7.34 0.96
CA GLU A 33 -3.44 7.82 2.35
C GLU A 33 -4.53 8.89 2.50
N ASP A 34 -5.32 8.77 3.57
CA ASP A 34 -6.24 9.83 3.99
C ASP A 34 -5.44 11.02 4.53
N ARG A 35 -5.36 12.09 3.72
CA ARG A 35 -4.65 13.32 4.05
C ARG A 35 -5.22 14.07 5.25
N ASN A 36 -6.47 13.79 5.62
CA ASN A 36 -7.12 14.45 6.76
C ASN A 36 -6.70 13.82 8.10
N LYS A 37 -6.14 12.61 8.09
CA LYS A 37 -5.68 11.92 9.30
C LYS A 37 -4.20 12.17 9.54
N ARG A 38 -3.82 12.27 10.82
CA ARG A 38 -2.41 12.37 11.22
C ARG A 38 -1.68 11.05 10.94
N GLN A 39 -0.65 11.13 10.11
CA GLN A 39 0.14 9.95 9.72
C GLN A 39 1.26 9.69 10.74
N GLU A 40 1.19 8.58 11.48
CA GLU A 40 2.17 8.23 12.52
C GLU A 40 3.38 7.45 11.99
N ASN A 41 3.91 7.85 10.84
CA ASN A 41 4.97 7.11 10.15
C ASN A 41 6.31 7.06 10.93
N ASN A 42 6.54 7.99 11.86
CA ASN A 42 7.80 8.14 12.58
C ASN A 42 7.76 7.68 14.05
N GLY A 43 6.63 7.15 14.51
CA GLY A 43 6.47 6.65 15.88
C GLY A 43 7.40 5.48 16.21
N LYS A 44 7.58 5.20 17.51
CA LYS A 44 8.40 4.05 17.98
C LYS A 44 7.89 2.72 17.38
N LYS A 45 6.56 2.55 17.31
CA LYS A 45 5.92 1.36 16.72
C LYS A 45 6.09 1.29 15.21
N ALA A 46 5.97 2.42 14.51
CA ALA A 46 6.27 2.49 13.07
C ALA A 46 7.73 2.15 12.74
N LYS A 47 8.67 2.57 13.57
CA LYS A 47 10.09 2.17 13.45
C LYS A 47 10.28 0.68 13.74
N CYS A 48 9.60 0.15 14.76
CA CYS A 48 9.64 -1.28 15.10
C CYS A 48 9.09 -2.16 13.96
N MET A 49 7.93 -1.80 13.41
CA MET A 49 7.32 -2.51 12.28
C MET A 49 8.25 -2.55 11.07
N ARG A 50 8.89 -1.43 10.72
CA ARG A 50 9.81 -1.37 9.58
C ARG A 50 11.13 -2.11 9.81
N ARG A 51 11.72 -2.00 11.02
CA ARG A 51 13.08 -2.51 11.29
C ARG A 51 13.11 -3.93 11.82
N LYS A 52 12.15 -4.31 12.67
CA LYS A 52 12.10 -5.62 13.33
C LYS A 52 11.13 -6.55 12.61
N HIS A 53 9.92 -6.08 12.28
CA HIS A 53 8.93 -6.92 11.60
C HIS A 53 9.05 -6.91 10.07
N ALA A 54 9.90 -6.05 9.51
CA ALA A 54 10.06 -5.83 8.07
C ALA A 54 8.73 -5.56 7.33
N ALA A 55 7.74 -4.98 8.01
CA ALA A 55 6.44 -4.69 7.41
C ALA A 55 6.56 -3.47 6.50
N LEU A 56 6.63 -3.71 5.19
CA LEU A 56 6.80 -2.68 4.15
C LEU A 56 5.57 -2.57 3.26
N THR A 57 4.82 -3.65 3.10
CA THR A 57 3.65 -3.77 2.23
C THR A 57 2.35 -3.86 3.03
N ILE A 58 1.21 -3.61 2.36
CA ILE A 58 -0.12 -3.80 2.98
C ILE A 58 -0.30 -5.26 3.39
N GLY A 59 0.19 -6.20 2.59
CA GLY A 59 0.19 -7.64 2.92
C GLY A 59 0.87 -7.91 4.27
N ASP A 60 2.09 -7.41 4.47
CA ASP A 60 2.82 -7.58 5.73
C ASP A 60 2.05 -6.95 6.91
N GLY A 61 1.42 -5.79 6.67
CA GLY A 61 0.59 -5.12 7.68
C GLY A 61 -0.61 -5.97 8.09
N LEU A 62 -1.29 -6.59 7.13
CA LEU A 62 -2.46 -7.45 7.38
C LEU A 62 -2.06 -8.73 8.13
N GLU A 63 -0.92 -9.32 7.83
CA GLU A 63 -0.41 -10.47 8.58
C GLU A 63 -0.14 -10.12 10.05
N LEU A 64 0.33 -8.90 10.33
CA LEU A 64 0.47 -8.40 11.70
C LEU A 64 -0.90 -8.28 12.37
N THR A 65 -1.93 -7.80 11.69
CA THR A 65 -3.26 -7.62 12.29
C THR A 65 -4.00 -8.93 12.53
N GLN A 66 -3.79 -9.96 11.70
CA GLN A 66 -4.42 -11.28 11.86
C GLN A 66 -4.23 -11.92 13.23
N ARG A 67 -3.17 -11.55 13.97
CA ARG A 67 -2.96 -12.07 15.33
C ARG A 67 -3.99 -11.53 16.33
N LEU A 68 -4.59 -10.36 16.06
CA LEU A 68 -5.61 -9.76 16.90
C LEU A 68 -6.89 -10.60 16.91
N ASP A 69 -7.15 -11.33 15.82
CA ASP A 69 -8.31 -12.22 15.67
C ASP A 69 -8.05 -13.65 16.22
N ASN A 70 -6.82 -13.94 16.66
CA ASN A 70 -6.48 -15.26 17.18
C ASN A 70 -7.06 -15.44 18.61
N PRO A 71 -7.86 -16.50 18.87
CA PRO A 71 -8.44 -16.73 20.21
C PRO A 71 -7.40 -16.96 21.31
N LEU A 72 -6.18 -17.40 20.97
CA LEU A 72 -5.08 -17.61 21.92
C LEU A 72 -4.29 -16.33 22.20
N HIS A 73 -4.57 -15.25 21.48
CA HIS A 73 -3.88 -13.98 21.64
C HIS A 73 -4.53 -13.14 22.74
N THR A 74 -3.69 -12.45 23.51
CA THR A 74 -4.11 -11.56 24.58
C THR A 74 -3.55 -10.17 24.37
N SER A 75 -4.21 -9.15 24.92
CA SER A 75 -3.78 -7.76 24.83
C SER A 75 -2.57 -7.41 25.68
N GLN A 76 -1.97 -8.40 26.33
CA GLN A 76 -0.83 -8.23 27.21
C GLN A 76 0.48 -8.18 26.43
N VAL A 77 1.44 -7.41 26.98
CA VAL A 77 2.82 -7.34 26.45
C VAL A 77 3.51 -8.70 26.48
N SER A 78 3.15 -9.52 27.47
CA SER A 78 3.67 -10.86 27.70
C SER A 78 2.82 -11.98 27.08
N CYS A 79 2.02 -11.70 26.04
CA CYS A 79 1.19 -12.72 25.40
C CYS A 79 2.03 -13.94 24.94
N MET A 80 1.64 -15.14 25.35
CA MET A 80 2.37 -16.39 25.11
C MET A 80 2.02 -17.10 23.80
N CYS A 81 1.22 -16.48 22.92
CA CYS A 81 0.91 -17.07 21.63
C CYS A 81 2.18 -17.16 20.75
N ASP A 82 2.25 -18.17 19.88
CA ASP A 82 3.45 -18.48 19.08
C ASP A 82 3.95 -17.25 18.32
N LYS A 83 3.05 -16.53 17.63
CA LYS A 83 3.39 -15.30 16.89
C LYS A 83 4.02 -14.21 17.78
N CYS A 84 3.52 -14.00 18.99
CA CYS A 84 4.08 -13.02 19.92
C CYS A 84 5.37 -13.49 20.58
N ASN A 85 5.53 -14.79 20.76
CA ASN A 85 6.77 -15.38 21.25
C ASN A 85 7.87 -15.26 20.19
N ASP A 86 7.59 -15.63 18.94
CA ASP A 86 8.50 -15.54 17.80
C ASP A 86 8.95 -14.09 17.53
N ASP A 87 8.01 -13.14 17.57
CA ASP A 87 8.34 -11.73 17.40
C ASP A 87 9.28 -11.22 18.52
N ARG A 88 9.18 -11.77 19.74
CA ARG A 88 10.06 -11.43 20.86
C ARG A 88 11.41 -12.11 20.75
N SER A 89 11.44 -13.42 20.51
CA SER A 89 12.65 -14.23 20.48
C SER A 89 13.48 -14.02 19.21
N ALA A 90 12.85 -14.07 18.04
CA ALA A 90 13.54 -14.00 16.75
C ALA A 90 13.75 -12.55 16.28
N ARG A 91 12.79 -11.65 16.53
CA ARG A 91 12.82 -10.27 16.02
C ARG A 91 13.17 -9.23 17.09
N GLY A 92 13.24 -9.63 18.36
CA GLY A 92 13.55 -8.74 19.48
C GLY A 92 12.48 -7.68 19.73
N CYS A 93 11.22 -7.89 19.33
CA CYS A 93 10.15 -6.91 19.53
C CYS A 93 9.70 -6.87 21.00
N GLU A 94 9.79 -5.72 21.65
CA GLU A 94 9.41 -5.58 23.07
C GLU A 94 7.91 -5.76 23.33
N ASN A 95 7.06 -5.38 22.38
CA ASN A 95 5.61 -5.45 22.54
C ASN A 95 4.95 -5.69 21.16
N PRO A 96 4.79 -6.97 20.79
CA PRO A 96 4.18 -7.39 19.52
C PRO A 96 2.70 -7.00 19.41
N HIS A 97 1.95 -7.00 20.53
CA HIS A 97 0.54 -6.62 20.56
C HIS A 97 0.34 -5.17 20.10
N ALA A 98 1.12 -4.24 20.68
CA ALA A 98 1.05 -2.84 20.30
C ALA A 98 1.52 -2.57 18.85
N CYS A 99 2.39 -3.43 18.30
CA CYS A 99 2.75 -3.36 16.89
C CYS A 99 1.58 -3.77 15.98
N ALA A 100 0.81 -4.79 16.37
CA ALA A 100 -0.39 -5.19 15.63
C ALA A 100 -1.50 -4.14 15.69
N ILE A 101 -1.73 -3.49 16.85
CA ILE A 101 -2.66 -2.35 16.94
C ILE A 101 -2.21 -1.21 16.04
N ALA A 102 -0.90 -0.87 16.07
CA ALA A 102 -0.37 0.19 15.23
C ALA A 102 -0.50 -0.15 13.74
N ALA A 103 -0.34 -1.43 13.35
CA ALA A 103 -0.59 -1.90 11.99
C ALA A 103 -2.07 -1.74 11.59
N ALA A 104 -3.00 -2.13 12.46
CA ALA A 104 -4.44 -1.99 12.22
C ALA A 104 -4.85 -0.51 12.06
N SER A 105 -4.38 0.35 12.96
CA SER A 105 -4.58 1.80 12.88
C SER A 105 -4.02 2.36 11.57
N ARG A 106 -2.83 1.89 11.17
CA ARG A 106 -2.16 2.33 9.94
C ARG A 106 -2.94 1.93 8.69
N ILE A 107 -3.45 0.70 8.63
CA ILE A 107 -4.29 0.23 7.53
C ILE A 107 -5.60 1.03 7.48
N GLY A 108 -6.20 1.36 8.63
CA GLY A 108 -7.39 2.21 8.71
C GLY A 108 -7.20 3.69 8.29
N GLN A 109 -5.95 4.12 8.05
CA GLN A 109 -5.63 5.43 7.46
C GLN A 109 -5.55 5.39 5.93
N ILE A 110 -5.60 4.20 5.33
CA ILE A 110 -5.60 4.01 3.89
C ILE A 110 -7.06 3.96 3.41
N LEU A 111 -7.35 4.59 2.26
CA LEU A 111 -8.69 4.56 1.68
C LEU A 111 -9.12 3.12 1.36
N PRO A 112 -10.39 2.76 1.59
CA PRO A 112 -10.87 1.38 1.49
C PRO A 112 -10.68 0.76 0.10
N LYS A 113 -10.63 1.58 -0.96
CA LYS A 113 -10.31 1.17 -2.33
C LYS A 113 -8.99 0.39 -2.45
N TRP A 114 -8.03 0.65 -1.56
CA TRP A 114 -6.69 0.07 -1.58
C TRP A 114 -6.48 -1.04 -0.57
N ILE A 115 -7.52 -1.39 0.20
CA ILE A 115 -7.46 -2.45 1.18
C ILE A 115 -8.07 -3.71 0.54
N PRO A 116 -7.38 -4.86 0.58
CA PRO A 116 -7.94 -6.09 0.05
C PRO A 116 -9.13 -6.52 0.88
N LYS A 117 -10.28 -6.66 0.23
CA LYS A 117 -11.47 -7.24 0.85
C LYS A 117 -11.27 -8.74 1.01
N GLN A 118 -11.60 -9.26 2.18
CA GLN A 118 -11.62 -10.70 2.41
C GLN A 118 -12.79 -11.29 1.58
N GLY A 119 -12.47 -12.16 0.61
CA GLY A 119 -13.48 -12.92 -0.15
C GLY A 119 -13.70 -12.55 -1.62
N GLU A 120 -13.02 -11.53 -2.18
CA GLU A 120 -13.03 -11.29 -3.63
C GLU A 120 -12.06 -12.29 -4.31
N THR A 121 -12.55 -13.50 -4.55
CA THR A 121 -11.94 -14.41 -5.52
C THR A 121 -11.99 -13.75 -6.89
N VAL A 122 -10.89 -13.84 -7.63
CA VAL A 122 -10.74 -13.29 -8.98
C VAL A 122 -11.69 -14.05 -9.91
N GLY A 123 -12.94 -13.60 -9.99
CA GLY A 123 -13.84 -13.97 -11.07
C GLY A 123 -13.60 -13.03 -12.24
N PRO A 124 -13.35 -13.52 -13.47
CA PRO A 124 -13.37 -12.66 -14.64
C PRO A 124 -14.78 -12.06 -14.76
N SER A 125 -14.93 -10.78 -14.45
CA SER A 125 -16.17 -10.06 -14.75
C SER A 125 -16.23 -9.82 -16.27
N PRO A 126 -17.44 -9.88 -16.87
CA PRO A 126 -17.59 -10.00 -18.31
C PRO A 126 -17.05 -8.76 -19.02
N THR A 127 -16.15 -9.00 -19.97
CA THR A 127 -15.68 -8.04 -20.97
C THR A 127 -16.86 -7.34 -21.62
N THR A 128 -17.20 -6.15 -21.16
CA THR A 128 -18.04 -5.24 -21.94
C THR A 128 -17.10 -4.53 -22.90
N MET A 129 -17.11 -4.97 -24.17
CA MET A 129 -16.43 -4.24 -25.23
C MET A 129 -17.01 -2.82 -25.31
N PRO A 130 -16.20 -1.76 -25.31
CA PRO A 130 -16.71 -0.43 -25.61
C PRO A 130 -17.14 -0.40 -27.07
N GLN A 131 -18.43 -0.15 -27.32
CA GLN A 131 -18.90 0.30 -28.62
C GLN A 131 -18.17 1.61 -28.94
N SER A 132 -17.52 1.63 -30.10
CA SER A 132 -16.89 2.79 -30.70
C SER A 132 -17.91 3.92 -30.85
N GLN A 133 -17.73 5.01 -30.11
CA GLN A 133 -18.21 6.34 -30.50
C GLN A 133 -17.00 7.27 -30.60
N GLU A 134 -16.75 7.69 -31.83
CA GLU A 134 -15.75 8.67 -32.21
C GLU A 134 -16.26 10.06 -31.79
N ASP A 135 -15.93 10.48 -30.57
CA ASP A 135 -16.00 11.88 -30.17
C ASP A 135 -14.58 12.31 -29.74
N ASP A 136 -14.03 13.30 -30.44
CA ASP A 136 -12.64 13.83 -30.38
C ASP A 136 -12.29 14.53 -29.04
N THR A 137 -13.03 14.23 -27.98
CA THR A 137 -12.70 14.54 -26.58
C THR A 137 -12.87 13.28 -25.75
N GLY A 138 -12.02 12.27 -25.99
CA GLY A 138 -12.04 11.03 -25.22
C GLY A 138 -11.80 11.31 -23.72
N LEU A 139 -12.86 11.22 -22.90
CA LEU A 139 -12.71 11.12 -21.46
C LEU A 139 -11.89 9.85 -21.17
N PHE A 140 -10.81 10.00 -20.42
CA PHE A 140 -9.97 8.89 -20.04
C PHE A 140 -10.75 7.87 -19.21
N VAL A 141 -10.79 6.62 -19.68
CA VAL A 141 -11.33 5.48 -18.94
C VAL A 141 -10.17 4.78 -18.22
N PRO A 142 -10.10 4.81 -16.87
CA PRO A 142 -9.05 4.13 -16.12
C PRO A 142 -9.11 2.61 -16.34
N PRO A 143 -7.96 1.91 -16.41
CA PRO A 143 -7.95 0.47 -16.64
C PRO A 143 -8.61 -0.26 -15.47
N GLU A 144 -9.46 -1.22 -15.82
CA GLU A 144 -10.07 -2.17 -14.91
C GLU A 144 -9.18 -3.42 -14.82
N ASN A 145 -9.12 -4.08 -13.66
CA ASN A 145 -8.40 -5.35 -13.46
C ASN A 145 -6.91 -5.34 -13.83
N ILE A 146 -6.17 -4.38 -13.30
CA ILE A 146 -4.71 -4.39 -13.40
C ILE A 146 -4.12 -5.61 -12.67
N THR A 147 -3.19 -6.31 -13.32
CA THR A 147 -2.46 -7.47 -12.78
C THR A 147 -1.02 -7.16 -12.44
N ARG A 148 -0.47 -6.06 -12.97
CA ARG A 148 0.88 -5.57 -12.64
C ARG A 148 0.84 -4.13 -12.15
N LEU A 149 1.67 -3.80 -11.15
CA LEU A 149 1.85 -2.43 -10.66
C LEU A 149 2.21 -1.42 -11.77
N ALA A 150 2.90 -1.84 -12.83
CA ALA A 150 3.25 -0.94 -13.93
C ALA A 150 2.02 -0.42 -14.70
N GLN A 151 0.92 -1.19 -14.75
CA GLN A 151 -0.25 -0.88 -15.57
C GLN A 151 -1.09 0.29 -15.03
N GLY A 152 -1.03 0.55 -13.72
CA GLY A 152 -1.74 1.67 -13.09
C GLY A 152 -0.92 2.98 -13.01
N LEU A 153 0.32 3.00 -13.51
CA LEU A 153 1.14 4.22 -13.53
C LEU A 153 0.68 5.15 -14.65
N ARG A 154 0.49 6.43 -14.33
CA ARG A 154 0.03 7.46 -15.27
C ARG A 154 0.81 8.75 -15.08
N VAL A 155 1.19 9.39 -16.19
CA VAL A 155 1.75 10.74 -16.19
C VAL A 155 0.61 11.70 -16.49
N MET A 156 0.30 12.61 -15.58
CA MET A 156 -0.67 13.67 -15.83
C MET A 156 0.08 14.95 -16.20
N THR A 157 0.05 15.32 -17.47
CA THR A 157 0.53 16.63 -17.94
C THR A 157 -0.66 17.59 -17.98
N LEU A 158 -0.66 18.63 -17.15
CA LEU A 158 -1.63 19.73 -17.33
C LEU A 158 -1.24 20.46 -18.62
N ARG A 159 -2.23 20.72 -19.50
CA ARG A 159 -2.00 21.32 -20.83
C ARG A 159 -1.22 22.65 -20.77
N ASP A 160 -1.39 23.40 -19.68
CA ASP A 160 -0.78 24.72 -19.49
C ASP A 160 0.34 24.73 -18.43
N SER A 161 0.71 23.57 -17.88
CA SER A 161 1.88 23.52 -16.97
C SER A 161 3.16 23.40 -17.78
N GLU A 162 4.15 24.24 -17.49
CA GLU A 162 5.51 24.01 -17.97
C GLU A 162 5.93 22.58 -17.64
N PRO A 163 6.51 21.84 -18.60
CA PRO A 163 6.97 20.49 -18.35
C PRO A 163 7.96 20.52 -17.18
N LYS A 164 7.63 19.82 -16.10
CA LYS A 164 8.57 19.67 -14.98
C LYS A 164 9.88 19.15 -15.54
N GLU A 165 10.96 19.91 -15.36
CA GLU A 165 12.31 19.51 -15.78
C GLU A 165 12.57 18.08 -15.33
N ARG A 166 13.03 17.26 -16.29
CA ARG A 166 13.42 15.89 -15.97
C ARG A 166 14.55 15.99 -14.94
N PRO A 167 14.35 15.47 -13.73
CA PRO A 167 15.40 15.56 -12.72
C PRO A 167 16.63 14.82 -13.22
N ASN A 168 17.79 15.43 -13.03
CA ASN A 168 19.06 14.86 -13.48
C ASN A 168 19.18 13.39 -13.06
N PRO A 169 19.64 12.50 -13.98
CA PRO A 169 19.85 11.11 -13.66
C PRO A 169 20.78 11.00 -12.45
N PRO A 170 20.56 10.01 -11.55
CA PRO A 170 21.45 9.82 -10.42
C PRO A 170 22.88 9.63 -10.93
N ALA A 171 23.84 10.34 -10.34
CA ALA A 171 25.24 10.21 -10.69
C ALA A 171 25.63 8.73 -10.65
N ARG A 172 26.16 8.21 -11.76
CA ARG A 172 26.70 6.84 -11.81
C ARG A 172 27.71 6.73 -10.68
N ARG A 173 27.45 5.87 -9.69
CA ARG A 173 28.49 5.48 -8.73
C ARG A 173 29.60 4.84 -9.56
N ARG A 174 30.79 5.43 -9.52
CA ARG A 174 31.99 4.77 -10.04
C ARG A 174 32.15 3.49 -9.22
N ALA A 175 32.22 2.37 -9.93
CA ALA A 175 32.54 1.05 -9.37
C ALA A 175 33.95 1.06 -8.80
#